data_AF-A0A9D6JNY7-F1
#
_entry.id   AF-A0A9D6JNY7-F1
#
_cell.length_a   1.000
_cell.length_b   1.000
_cell.length_c   1.000
_cell.angle_alpha   90.00
_cell.angle_beta   90.00
_cell.angle_gamma   90.00
#
_symmetry.space_group_name_H-M   'P 1'
#
loop_
_entity.id
_entity.type
_entity.pdbx_description
1 polymer ?
#
loop_
_entity_poly.entity_id
_entity_poly.type
_entity_poly.pdbx_seq_one_letter_code
_entity_poly.pdbx_strand_id
1 'polypeptide(L)' 'LPFVINRKEEHGGTVEFETYEELEAAFAMGDIHPMDLKAAVTKEIIDLLAPAREHFGKAEIAAKKAELDKVLQNR' A
#
# COMPACT_ATOMS: atom_id res chain seq x y z
N LEU A 1 -15.35 1.40 5.57
CA LEU A 1 -15.19 0.84 4.22
C LEU A 1 -14.46 -0.47 4.41
N PRO A 2 -14.96 -1.57 3.81
CA PRO A 2 -14.31 -2.85 3.93
C PRO A 2 -12.92 -2.82 3.29
N PHE A 3 -12.02 -3.67 3.79
CA PHE A 3 -10.74 -3.92 3.17
C PHE A 3 -10.91 -4.99 2.08
N VAL A 4 -10.50 -4.67 0.85
CA VAL A 4 -10.76 -5.51 -0.32
C VAL A 4 -9.48 -6.13 -0.85
N ILE A 5 -9.49 -7.46 -1.03
CA ILE A 5 -8.41 -8.19 -1.69
C ILE A 5 -8.95 -8.71 -3.03
N ASN A 6 -8.46 -8.12 -4.13
CA ASN A 6 -8.79 -8.55 -5.48
C ASN A 6 -7.89 -9.69 -5.92
N ARG A 7 -8.49 -10.86 -6.19
CA ARG A 7 -7.79 -12.06 -6.68
C ARG A 7 -8.52 -12.59 -7.89
N LYS A 8 -7.81 -13.35 -8.73
CA LYS A 8 -8.46 -14.06 -9.83
C LYS A 8 -9.45 -15.09 -9.29
N GLU A 9 -10.48 -15.40 -10.07
CA GLU A 9 -11.46 -16.46 -9.74
C GLU A 9 -10.78 -17.81 -9.43
N GLU A 10 -9.75 -18.17 -10.21
CA GLU A 10 -8.93 -19.39 -10.00
C GLU A 10 -8.14 -19.41 -8.67
N HIS A 11 -8.13 -18.31 -7.92
CA HIS A 11 -7.42 -18.13 -6.64
C HIS A 11 -8.37 -17.72 -5.50
N GLY A 12 -9.68 -17.98 -5.65
CA GLY A 12 -10.68 -17.71 -4.61
C GLY A 12 -11.40 -16.36 -4.73
N GLY A 13 -11.21 -15.65 -5.84
CA GLY A 13 -11.96 -14.43 -6.18
C GLY A 13 -11.73 -13.25 -5.25
N THR A 14 -12.39 -12.13 -5.57
CA THR A 14 -12.39 -10.93 -4.73
C THR A 14 -13.09 -11.21 -3.41
N VAL A 15 -12.47 -10.76 -2.31
CA VAL A 15 -13.02 -10.86 -0.96
C VAL A 15 -12.97 -9.52 -0.26
N GLU A 16 -13.94 -9.29 0.61
CA GLU A 16 -14.11 -8.07 1.39
C GLU A 16 -14.14 -8.42 2.87
N PHE A 17 -13.44 -7.63 3.69
CA PHE A 17 -13.36 -7.79 5.14
C PHE A 17 -13.89 -6.53 5.80
N GLU A 18 -14.93 -6.63 6.61
CA GLU A 18 -15.54 -5.49 7.31
C GLU A 18 -14.76 -5.14 8.59
N THR A 19 -14.09 -6.13 9.17
CA THR A 19 -13.30 -6.00 10.40
C THR A 19 -11.90 -6.57 10.23
N TYR A 20 -10.99 -6.14 11.12
CA TYR A 20 -9.62 -6.66 11.14
C TYR A 20 -9.60 -8.13 11.56
N GLU A 21 -10.47 -8.51 12.50
CA GLU A 21 -10.57 -9.85 13.06
C GLU A 21 -10.97 -10.88 11.99
N GLU A 22 -11.85 -10.51 11.05
CA GLU A 22 -12.20 -11.36 9.89
C GLU A 22 -10.99 -11.59 8.98
N LEU A 23 -10.22 -10.53 8.69
CA LEU A 23 -9.00 -10.61 7.88
C LEU A 23 -7.92 -11.47 8.57
N GLU A 24 -7.71 -11.24 9.86
CA GLU A 24 -6.73 -11.97 10.67
C GLU A 24 -7.05 -13.46 10.68
N ALA A 25 -8.30 -13.82 10.95
CA ALA A 25 -8.74 -15.22 10.95
C ALA A 25 -8.53 -15.89 9.59
N ALA A 26 -8.95 -15.25 8.49
CA ALA A 26 -8.79 -15.78 7.15
C ALA A 26 -7.31 -15.95 6.75
N PHE A 27 -6.45 -15.01 7.16
CA PHE A 27 -5.01 -15.13 6.92
C PHE A 27 -4.37 -16.24 7.76
N ALA A 28 -4.73 -16.35 9.05
CA ALA A 28 -4.22 -17.38 9.95
C ALA A 28 -4.63 -18.80 9.53
N MET A 29 -5.83 -18.95 8.96
CA MET A 29 -6.34 -20.21 8.40
C MET A 29 -5.72 -20.58 7.05
N GLY A 30 -5.04 -19.63 6.38
CA GLY A 30 -4.42 -19.84 5.07
C GLY A 30 -5.36 -19.61 3.89
N ASP A 31 -6.57 -19.08 4.11
CA ASP A 31 -7.54 -18.76 3.05
C ASP A 31 -7.09 -17.58 2.19
N ILE A 32 -6.22 -16.73 2.74
CA ILE A 32 -5.58 -15.61 2.04
C ILE A 32 -4.09 -15.88 1.87
N HIS A 33 -3.64 -15.94 0.62
CA HIS A 33 -2.23 -16.12 0.30
C HIS A 33 -1.42 -14.86 0.66
N PRO A 34 -0.19 -14.98 1.20
CA PRO A 34 0.62 -13.82 1.59
C PRO A 34 0.88 -12.81 0.49
N MET A 35 0.97 -13.24 -0.77
CA MET A 35 1.15 -12.31 -1.89
C MET A 35 -0.08 -11.46 -2.17
N ASP A 36 -1.28 -12.01 -2.00
CA ASP A 36 -2.53 -11.28 -2.26
C ASP A 36 -2.72 -10.19 -1.20
N LEU A 37 -2.48 -10.53 0.07
CA LEU A 37 -2.51 -9.57 1.17
C LEU A 37 -1.47 -8.45 0.97
N LYS A 38 -0.23 -8.81 0.63
CA LYS A 38 0.83 -7.83 0.34
C LYS A 38 0.44 -6.88 -0.80
N ALA A 39 -0.14 -7.41 -1.88
CA ALA A 39 -0.56 -6.62 -3.02
C ALA A 39 -1.69 -5.64 -2.65
N ALA A 40 -2.71 -6.11 -1.92
CA ALA A 40 -3.82 -5.28 -1.44
C ALA A 40 -3.33 -4.14 -0.52
N VAL A 41 -2.52 -4.46 0.49
CA VAL A 41 -1.95 -3.45 1.40
C VAL A 41 -1.06 -2.46 0.65
N THR A 42 -0.24 -2.93 -0.30
CA THR A 42 0.63 -2.05 -1.10
C THR A 42 -0.20 -1.04 -1.90
N LYS A 43 -1.31 -1.48 -2.50
CA LYS A 43 -2.21 -0.59 -3.23
C LYS A 43 -2.78 0.49 -2.32
N GLU A 44 -3.32 0.13 -1.16
CA GLU A 44 -3.90 1.09 -0.21
C GLU A 44 -2.85 2.11 0.27
N ILE A 45 -1.60 1.68 0.53
CA ILE A 45 -0.51 2.58 0.89
C ILE A 45 -0.16 3.52 -0.26
N ILE A 46 -0.13 3.04 -1.51
CA ILE A 46 0.12 3.87 -2.69
C ILE A 46 -0.95 4.95 -2.81
N ASP A 47 -2.22 4.57 -2.70
CA ASP A 47 -3.36 5.48 -2.85
C ASP A 47 -3.39 6.50 -1.71
N LEU A 48 -3.18 6.07 -0.47
CA LEU A 48 -3.08 6.94 0.71
C LEU A 48 -1.95 7.97 0.54
N LEU A 49 -0.81 7.55 -0.01
CA LEU A 49 0.36 8.41 -0.20
C LEU A 49 0.34 9.21 -1.51
N ALA A 50 -0.65 9.01 -2.39
CA ALA A 50 -0.71 9.67 -3.70
C ALA A 50 -0.68 11.21 -3.59
N PRO A 51 -1.43 11.88 -2.69
CA PRO A 51 -1.38 13.33 -2.55
C PRO A 51 -0.01 13.84 -2.09
N ALA A 52 0.66 13.09 -1.22
CA ALA A 52 2.01 13.41 -0.79
C ALA A 52 2.99 13.28 -1.96
N ARG A 53 2.91 12.18 -2.72
CA ARG A 53 3.75 11.96 -3.92
C ARG A 53 3.56 13.08 -4.94
N GLU A 54 2.33 13.51 -5.16
CA GLU A 54 2.03 14.66 -6.04
C GLU A 54 2.67 15.95 -5.50
N HIS A 55 2.48 16.25 -4.21
CA HIS A 55 3.06 17.44 -3.58
C HIS A 55 4.59 17.48 -3.72
N PHE A 56 5.27 16.38 -3.40
CA PHE A 56 6.73 16.28 -3.49
C PHE A 56 7.25 16.15 -4.93
N GLY A 57 6.39 15.79 -5.88
CA GLY A 57 6.70 15.76 -7.31
C GLY A 57 6.71 17.15 -7.98
N LYS A 58 6.19 18.19 -7.31
CA LYS A 58 6.24 19.57 -7.83
C LYS A 58 7.68 20.02 -8.00
N ALA A 59 8.01 20.61 -9.15
CA ALA A 59 9.39 20.96 -9.53
C ALA A 59 10.15 21.74 -8.45
N GLU A 60 9.51 22.73 -7.82
CA GLU A 60 10.09 23.53 -6.74
C GLU A 60 10.45 22.67 -5.51
N ILE A 61 9.55 21.77 -5.11
CA ILE A 61 9.71 20.93 -3.92
C ILE A 61 10.73 19.82 -4.21
N ALA A 62 10.69 19.22 -5.40
CA ALA A 62 11.66 18.23 -5.85
C ALA A 62 13.09 18.80 -5.87
N ALA A 63 13.27 20.04 -6.32
CA ALA A 63 14.56 20.73 -6.28
C ALA A 63 15.05 20.93 -4.85
N LYS A 64 14.18 21.41 -3.95
CA LYS A 64 14.52 21.57 -2.52
C LYS A 64 14.89 20.25 -1.86
N LYS A 65 14.19 19.16 -2.19
CA LYS A 65 14.52 17.81 -1.72
C LYS A 65 15.90 17.37 -2.20
N ALA A 66 16.24 17.60 -3.47
CA ALA A 66 17.55 17.24 -4.01
C ALA A 66 18.69 18.01 -3.31
N GLU A 67 18.48 19.29 -2.96
CA GLU A 67 19.44 20.06 -2.16
C GLU A 67 19.58 19.51 -0.74
N LEU A 68 18.47 19.13 -0.10
CA LEU A 68 18.50 18.50 1.22
C LEU A 68 19.27 17.17 1.20
N ASP A 69 19.04 16.33 0.19
CA ASP A 69 19.73 15.03 0.04
C ASP A 69 21.26 15.22 -0.07
N LYS A 70 21.73 16.25 -0.78
CA LYS A 70 23.17 16.60 -0.84
C LYS A 70 23.74 16.98 0.51
N VAL A 71 22.98 17.73 1.32
CA VAL A 71 23.43 18.15 2.67
C VAL A 71 23.53 16.95 3.61
N LEU A 72 22.63 15.98 3.49
CA LEU A 72 22.62 14.77 4.32
C LEU A 72 23.73 13.78 3.95
N GLN A 73 24.12 13.71 2.67
CA GLN A 73 25.18 12.80 2.19
C GLN A 73 26.60 13.30 2.47
N ASN A 74 26.77 14.60 2.76
CA ASN A 74 28.06 15.21 3.10
C ASN A 74 28.32 15.26 4.62
N ARG A 75 27.58 14.47 5.41
CA ARG A 75 27.77 14.26 6.85
C ARG A 75 28.31 12.87 7.11
#